data_AF-A0A381QHU7-F1
#
_entry.id   AF-A0A381QHU7-F1
#
_cell.length_a   1.000
_cell.length_b   1.000
_cell.length_c   1.000
_cell.angle_alpha   90.00
_cell.angle_beta   90.00
_cell.angle_gamma   90.00
#
_symmetry.space_group_name_H-M   'P 1'
#
loop_
_entity.id
_entity.type
_entity.pdbx_description
1 polymer ?
#
loop_
_entity_poly.entity_id
_entity_poly.type
_entity_poly.pdbx_seq_one_letter_code
_entity_poly.pdbx_strand_id
1 'polypeptide(L)'
;VGIKPAGRAHVHLSANMRAAAEAGRVHRADPAIIEIDTARMVATGETIWHAGVTVYLTENVSGDYLSIVDPADPELSLLRETWLEEE
;
A
#
# COMPACT_ATOMS: atom_id res chain seq x y z
N VAL A 1 4.12 9.68 -14.03
CA VAL A 1 3.00 8.89 -13.45
C VAL A 1 3.50 8.34 -12.12
N GLY A 2 2.69 8.31 -11.06
CA GLY A 2 3.14 7.89 -9.72
C GLY A 2 2.15 8.29 -8.62
N ILE A 3 2.47 7.96 -7.36
CA ILE A 3 1.67 8.32 -6.19
C ILE A 3 2.20 9.62 -5.60
N LYS A 4 1.33 10.60 -5.42
CA LYS A 4 1.63 11.87 -4.75
C LYS A 4 0.85 11.99 -3.44
N PRO A 5 1.35 12.78 -2.47
CA PRO A 5 0.54 13.15 -1.33
C PRO A 5 -0.69 13.89 -1.85
N ALA A 6 -1.88 13.39 -1.52
CA ALA A 6 -3.13 14.04 -1.86
C ALA A 6 -3.38 15.20 -0.87
N GLY A 7 -4.47 15.13 -0.08
CA GLY A 7 -4.74 16.08 1.01
C GLY A 7 -3.89 15.86 2.28
N ARG A 8 -2.66 15.36 2.13
CA ARG A 8 -1.75 14.99 3.23
C ARG A 8 -0.35 15.50 2.91
N ALA A 9 0.50 15.60 3.93
CA ALA A 9 1.88 16.05 3.77
C ALA A 9 2.75 15.02 3.02
N HIS A 10 2.54 13.72 3.27
CA HIS A 10 3.34 12.64 2.69
C HIS A 10 2.47 11.48 2.20
N VAL A 11 3.01 10.67 1.30
CA VAL A 11 2.41 9.39 0.90
C VAL A 11 2.56 8.40 2.05
N HIS A 12 1.46 7.73 2.41
CA HIS A 12 1.46 6.69 3.44
C HIS A 12 1.59 5.32 2.78
N LEU A 13 2.53 4.53 3.27
CA LEU A 13 2.76 3.15 2.88
C LEU A 13 2.44 2.23 4.05
N SER A 14 1.96 1.03 3.74
CA SER A 14 1.69 0.00 4.72
C SER A 14 2.80 -1.06 4.70
N ALA A 15 3.17 -1.57 5.87
CA ALA A 15 4.22 -2.57 6.03
C ALA A 15 3.89 -3.93 5.41
N ASN A 16 2.60 -4.24 5.23
CA ASN A 16 2.11 -5.52 4.71
C ASN A 16 0.73 -5.34 4.05
N MET A 17 0.31 -6.36 3.31
CA MET A 17 -0.92 -6.36 2.52
C MET A 17 -2.17 -6.19 3.40
N ARG A 18 -2.23 -6.86 4.55
CA ARG A 18 -3.34 -6.72 5.51
C ARG A 18 -3.56 -5.26 5.92
N ALA A 19 -2.51 -4.58 6.38
CA ALA A 19 -2.60 -3.18 6.80
C ALA A 19 -2.93 -2.24 5.62
N ALA A 20 -2.46 -2.54 4.41
CA ALA A 20 -2.84 -1.80 3.20
C ALA A 20 -4.33 -1.96 2.88
N ALA A 21 -4.82 -3.20 2.95
CA ALA A 21 -6.19 -3.55 2.65
C ALA A 21 -7.17 -2.95 3.67
N GLU A 22 -6.87 -3.05 4.96
CA GLU A 22 -7.65 -2.42 6.04
C GLU A 22 -7.76 -0.90 5.83
N ALA A 23 -6.64 -0.23 5.51
CA ALA A 23 -6.64 1.20 5.21
C ALA A 23 -7.48 1.54 3.97
N GLY A 24 -7.39 0.73 2.91
CA GLY A 24 -8.20 0.89 1.70
C GLY A 24 -9.70 0.69 1.95
N ARG A 25 -10.06 -0.25 2.84
CA ARG A 25 -11.45 -0.58 3.17
C ARG A 25 -12.22 0.52 3.87
N VAL A 26 -11.52 1.44 4.53
CA VAL A 26 -12.13 2.68 5.07
C VAL A 26 -12.79 3.52 3.95
N HIS A 27 -12.34 3.35 2.71
CA HIS A 27 -12.80 4.15 1.57
C HIS A 27 -13.51 3.35 0.48
N ARG A 28 -13.22 2.06 0.33
CA ARG A 28 -13.78 1.18 -0.73
C ARG A 28 -13.98 -0.24 -0.19
N ALA A 29 -15.14 -0.85 -0.39
CA ALA A 29 -15.41 -2.22 0.09
C ALA A 29 -14.39 -3.26 -0.42
N ASP A 30 -13.97 -3.13 -1.69
CA ASP A 30 -12.94 -3.97 -2.33
C ASP A 30 -11.82 -3.08 -2.89
N PRO A 31 -10.79 -2.75 -2.10
CA PRO A 31 -9.69 -1.91 -2.54
C PRO A 31 -8.68 -2.70 -3.38
N ALA A 32 -8.17 -2.08 -4.45
CA ALA A 32 -6.98 -2.58 -5.12
C ALA A 32 -5.74 -2.37 -4.25
N ILE A 33 -4.82 -3.35 -4.27
CA ILE A 33 -3.53 -3.25 -3.58
C ILE A 33 -2.44 -2.95 -4.60
N ILE A 34 -1.57 -2.00 -4.25
CA ILE A 34 -0.40 -1.64 -5.03
C ILE A 34 0.82 -1.97 -4.19
N GLU A 35 1.67 -2.85 -4.69
CA GLU A 35 2.98 -3.15 -4.14
C GLU A 35 3.99 -2.08 -4.58
N ILE A 36 4.90 -1.73 -3.68
CA ILE A 36 5.92 -0.71 -3.89
C ILE A 36 7.29 -1.31 -3.63
N ASP A 37 8.17 -1.26 -4.63
CA ASP A 37 9.57 -1.69 -4.52
C ASP A 37 10.39 -0.67 -3.71
N THR A 38 10.19 -0.70 -2.39
CA THR A 38 10.85 0.19 -1.43
C THR A 38 12.36 -0.04 -1.35
N ALA A 39 12.82 -1.26 -1.62
CA ALA A 39 14.25 -1.57 -1.68
C ALA A 39 14.92 -0.78 -2.80
N ARG A 40 14.31 -0.76 -4.00
CA ARG A 40 14.83 0.02 -5.12
C ARG A 40 14.70 1.52 -4.89
N MET A 41 13.61 1.98 -4.29
CA MET A 41 13.47 3.40 -3.89
C MET A 41 14.64 3.84 -3.01
N VAL A 42 14.92 3.12 -1.92
CA VAL A 42 16.02 3.45 -1.01
C VAL A 42 17.37 3.36 -1.70
N ALA A 43 17.59 2.34 -2.54
CA ALA A 43 18.83 2.20 -3.31
C ALA A 43 19.07 3.36 -4.29
N THR A 44 18.01 4.01 -4.76
CA THR A 44 18.08 5.20 -5.63
C THR A 44 18.16 6.53 -4.87
N GLY A 45 18.18 6.50 -3.54
CA GLY A 45 18.33 7.68 -2.69
C GLY A 45 17.00 8.29 -2.20
N GLU A 46 15.86 7.66 -2.48
CA GLU A 46 14.57 8.08 -1.91
C GLU A 46 14.52 7.78 -0.42
N THR A 47 13.92 8.68 0.36
CA THR A 47 13.80 8.51 1.80
C THR A 47 12.45 7.92 2.18
N ILE A 48 12.47 6.87 3.01
CA ILE A 48 11.27 6.27 3.59
C ILE A 48 11.38 6.34 5.11
N TRP A 49 10.41 6.97 5.76
CA TRP A 49 10.37 7.15 7.21
C TRP A 49 9.44 6.12 7.85
N HIS A 50 9.81 5.60 9.01
CA HIS A 50 8.95 4.73 9.83
C HIS A 50 8.12 5.59 10.79
N ALA A 51 6.79 5.58 10.65
CA ALA A 51 5.88 6.51 11.32
C ALA A 51 4.92 5.83 12.32
N GLY A 52 4.83 4.49 12.31
CA GLY A 52 4.01 3.72 13.23
C GLY A 52 4.29 2.23 13.07
N VAL A 53 3.54 1.38 13.79
CA VAL A 53 3.80 -0.08 13.83
C VAL A 53 3.82 -0.71 12.43
N THR A 54 2.87 -0.32 11.57
CA THR A 54 2.75 -0.81 10.19
C THR A 54 2.74 0.32 9.16
N VAL A 55 3.15 1.53 9.55
CA VAL A 55 3.00 2.75 8.72
C VAL A 55 4.37 3.34 8.41
N TYR A 56 4.61 3.57 7.12
CA TYR A 56 5.77 4.27 6.60
C TYR A 56 5.33 5.48 5.77
N LEU A 57 6.23 6.45 5.61
CA LEU A 57 5.98 7.68 4.86
C LEU A 57 7.07 7.91 3.82
N THR A 58 6.70 8.52 2.70
CA THR A 58 7.63 9.03 1.68
C THR A 58 7.04 10.28 1.02
N GLU A 59 7.89 11.13 0.44
CA GLU A 59 7.44 12.33 -0.27
C GLU A 59 6.56 11.98 -1.48
N ASN A 60 6.99 11.02 -2.29
CA ASN A 60 6.29 10.58 -3.48
C ASN A 60 6.76 9.18 -3.89
N VAL A 61 6.03 8.53 -4.79
CA VAL A 61 6.43 7.23 -5.35
C VAL A 61 6.34 7.32 -6.87
N SER A 62 7.48 7.21 -7.57
CA SER A 62 7.49 7.10 -9.04
C SER A 62 6.72 5.85 -9.48
N GLY A 63 6.03 5.94 -10.62
CA GLY A 63 5.34 4.82 -11.25
C GLY A 63 6.25 3.64 -11.57
N ASP A 64 7.56 3.87 -11.70
CA ASP A 64 8.52 2.80 -11.94
C ASP A 64 8.51 1.77 -10.81
N TYR A 65 8.26 2.19 -9.56
CA TYR A 65 8.30 1.34 -8.37
C TYR A 65 6.98 0.64 -8.06
N LEU A 66 5.95 0.85 -8.89
CA LEU A 66 4.59 0.38 -8.61
C LEU A 66 4.29 -0.91 -9.38
N SER A 67 3.76 -1.89 -8.65
CA SER A 67 3.17 -3.10 -9.21
C SER A 67 1.75 -3.26 -8.67
N ILE A 68 0.79 -3.56 -9.54
CA ILE A 68 -0.57 -3.88 -9.10
C ILE A 68 -0.56 -5.35 -8.67
N VAL A 69 -1.02 -5.62 -7.44
CA VAL A 69 -1.19 -6.99 -6.95
C VAL A 69 -2.29 -7.67 -7.75
N ASP A 70 -2.03 -8.90 -8.21
CA ASP A 70 -3.02 -9.69 -8.94
C ASP A 70 -4.26 -9.91 -8.05
N PRO A 71 -5.50 -9.68 -8.54
CA PRO A 71 -6.71 -10.01 -7.80
C PRO A 71 -6.80 -11.47 -7.33
N ALA A 72 -6.09 -12.40 -7.98
CA ALA A 72 -5.98 -13.82 -7.62
C ALA A 72 -4.79 -14.12 -6.70
N ASP A 73 -4.09 -13.09 -6.18
CA ASP A 73 -3.06 -13.27 -5.17
C ASP A 73 -3.63 -14.03 -3.95
N PRO A 74 -2.95 -15.09 -3.46
CA PRO A 74 -3.48 -15.91 -2.36
C PRO A 74 -3.70 -15.13 -1.05
N GLU A 75 -2.83 -14.17 -0.73
CA GLU A 75 -2.96 -13.36 0.49
C GLU A 75 -4.15 -12.40 0.36
N LEU A 76 -4.30 -11.75 -0.81
CA LEU A 76 -5.44 -10.87 -1.07
C LEU A 76 -6.76 -11.65 -1.09
N SER A 77 -6.76 -12.86 -1.67
CA SER A 77 -7.93 -13.73 -1.72
C SER A 77 -8.39 -14.14 -0.32
N LEU A 78 -7.47 -14.54 0.54
CA LEU A 78 -7.77 -14.89 1.93
C LEU A 78 -8.32 -13.70 2.72
N LEU A 79 -7.76 -12.50 2.54
CA LEU A 79 -8.28 -11.28 3.16
C LEU A 79 -9.72 -11.00 2.73
N ARG A 80 -10.03 -11.16 1.44
CA ARG A 80 -11.39 -10.98 0.90
C ARG A 80 -12.38 -11.99 1.46
N GLU A 81 -11.97 -13.26 1.57
CA GLU A 81 -12.79 -14.30 2.19
C GLU A 81 -13.15 -13.93 3.63
N THR A 82 -12.17 -13.48 4.43
CA THR A 82 -12.46 -13.05 5.82
C THR A 82 -13.45 -11.88 5.89
N TRP A 83 -13.47 -10.98 4.91
CA TRP A 83 -14.43 -9.87 4.92
C TRP A 83 -15.84 -10.30 4.52
N LEU A 84 -15.98 -11.32 3.67
CA LEU A 84 -17.28 -11.88 3.30
C LEU A 84 -17.93 -12.62 4.46
N GLU A 85 -17.13 -13.18 5.37
CA GLU A 85 -17.63 -13.83 6.60
C GLU A 85 -18.08 -12.82 7.68
N GLU A 86 -17.58 -11.58 7.61
CA GLU A 86 -17.89 -10.50 8.57
C GLU A 86 -19.17 -9.72 8.21
N GLU A 87 -19.74 -9.90 7.01
CA GLU A 87 -20.93 -9.21 6.47
C GLU A 87 -22.21 -10.07 6.56
#